data_AF-A0A957UU24-F1
#
_entry.id   AF-A0A957UU24-F1
#
_cell.length_a   1.000
_cell.length_b   1.000
_cell.length_c   1.000
_cell.angle_alpha   90.00
_cell.angle_beta   90.00
_cell.angle_gamma   90.00
#
_symmetry.space_group_name_H-M   'P 1'
#
loop_
_entity.id
_entity.type
_entity.pdbx_description
1 polymer ?
#
loop_
_entity_poly.entity_id
_entity_poly.type
_entity_poly.pdbx_seq_one_letter_code
_entity_poly.pdbx_strand_id
1 'polypeptide(L)' 'VLLSEEEIAAAMIFALQEHHLLVEGGGAVGIGALLHNKVHVRDQQVAVVVSGGNVDVELLLRLAASHR' A
#
# COMPACT_ATOMS: atom_id res chain seq x y z
N VAL A 1 -14.20 -4.98 -2.62
CA VAL A 1 -13.39 -3.74 -2.79
C VAL A 1 -12.31 -4.03 -3.79
N LEU A 2 -12.11 -3.16 -4.78
CA LEU A 2 -11.10 -3.31 -5.84
C LEU A 2 -10.23 -2.06 -5.87
N LEU A 3 -8.95 -2.24 -6.20
CA LEU A 3 -7.98 -1.16 -6.36
C LEU A 3 -7.46 -1.13 -7.80
N SER A 4 -7.11 0.07 -8.28
CA SER A 4 -6.31 0.21 -9.50
C SER A 4 -4.82 -0.03 -9.22
N GLU A 5 -4.03 -0.22 -10.28
CA GLU A 5 -2.57 -0.34 -10.19
C GLU A 5 -1.94 0.88 -9.51
N GLU A 6 -2.46 2.09 -9.79
CA GLU A 6 -1.99 3.34 -9.19
C GLU A 6 -2.30 3.40 -7.69
N GLU A 7 -3.49 2.95 -7.27
CA GLU A 7 -3.87 2.89 -5.85
C GLU A 7 -3.01 1.85 -5.09
N ILE A 8 -2.65 0.74 -5.73
CA ILE A 8 -1.73 -0.25 -5.17
C ILE A 8 -0.32 0.32 -5.05
N ALA A 9 0.18 0.99 -6.08
CA ALA A 9 1.48 1.64 -6.07
C ALA A 9 1.57 2.70 -4.95
N ALA A 10 0.57 3.56 -4.82
CA ALA A 10 0.49 4.55 -3.75
C ALA A 10 0.54 3.90 -2.36
N ALA A 11 -0.15 2.76 -2.17
CA ALA A 11 -0.13 2.01 -0.92
C ALA A 11 1.25 1.39 -0.61
N MET A 12 1.95 0.87 -1.63
CA MET A 12 3.31 0.35 -1.49
C MET A 12 4.29 1.47 -1.09
N ILE A 13 4.15 2.66 -1.70
CA ILE A 13 4.99 3.82 -1.37
C ILE A 13 4.68 4.36 0.02
N PHE A 14 3.42 4.44 0.42
CA PHE A 14 3.03 4.82 1.78
C PHE A 14 3.64 3.87 2.82
N ALA A 15 3.55 2.55 2.59
CA ALA A 15 4.14 1.56 3.50
C ALA A 15 5.66 1.74 3.65
N LEU A 16 6.35 2.09 2.55
CA LEU A 16 7.78 2.39 2.58
C LEU A 16 8.08 3.69 3.32
N GLN A 17 7.36 4.77 3.04
CA GLN A 17 7.68 6.11 3.57
C GLN A 17 7.30 6.27 5.04
N GLU A 18 6.11 5.84 5.42
CA GLU A 18 5.57 6.07 6.77
C GLU A 18 5.93 4.95 7.74
N HIS A 19 6.11 3.74 7.23
CA HIS A 19 6.34 2.55 8.07
C HIS A 19 7.69 1.87 7.81
N HIS A 20 8.47 2.32 6.82
CA HIS A 20 9.73 1.69 6.43
C HIS A 20 9.59 0.19 6.09
N LEU A 21 8.43 -0.19 5.55
CA LEU A 21 8.12 -1.57 5.17
C LEU A 21 8.28 -1.77 3.66
N LEU A 22 8.96 -2.84 3.28
CA LEU A 22 8.96 -3.36 1.92
C LEU A 22 7.77 -4.30 1.76
N VAL A 23 6.80 -3.91 0.92
CA VAL A 23 5.53 -4.63 0.76
C VAL A 23 5.29 -4.91 -0.71
N GLU A 24 4.86 -6.13 -1.03
CA GLU A 24 4.45 -6.48 -2.40
C GLU A 24 3.06 -5.91 -2.72
N GLY A 25 2.70 -5.77 -4.00
CA GLY A 25 1.42 -5.16 -4.39
C GLY A 25 0.20 -5.83 -3.73
N GLY A 26 0.18 -7.18 -3.70
CA GLY A 26 -0.87 -7.94 -3.01
C GLY A 26 -0.93 -7.71 -1.50
N GLY A 27 0.23 -7.53 -0.85
CA GLY A 27 0.33 -7.23 0.59
C GLY A 27 -0.07 -5.81 0.95
N ALA A 28 -0.09 -4.88 -0.01
CA ALA A 28 -0.42 -3.47 0.20
C ALA A 28 -1.91 -3.13 -0.03
N VAL A 29 -2.72 -4.06 -0.57
CA VAL A 29 -4.11 -3.77 -0.97
C VAL A 29 -5.01 -3.29 0.17
N GLY A 30 -4.79 -3.79 1.39
CA GLY A 30 -5.54 -3.35 2.58
C GLY A 30 -5.19 -1.92 2.99
N ILE A 31 -3.93 -1.53 2.84
CA ILE A 31 -3.47 -0.15 3.06
C ILE A 31 -4.12 0.77 2.02
N GLY A 32 -4.05 0.40 0.74
CA GLY A 32 -4.63 1.22 -0.33
C GLY A 32 -6.15 1.37 -0.20
N ALA A 33 -6.86 0.32 0.23
CA ALA A 33 -8.30 0.40 0.46
C ALA A 33 -8.66 1.47 1.51
N LEU A 34 -7.84 1.65 2.55
CA LEU A 34 -8.02 2.69 3.56
C LEU A 34 -7.59 4.06 3.05
N LEU A 35 -6.42 4.19 2.42
CA LEU A 35 -5.91 5.46 1.89
C LEU A 35 -6.86 6.09 0.89
N HIS A 36 -7.49 5.27 0.05
CA HIS A 36 -8.43 5.72 -0.97
C HIS A 36 -9.90 5.70 -0.50
N ASN A 37 -10.15 5.57 0.81
CA ASN A 37 -11.48 5.58 1.43
C ASN A 37 -12.48 4.59 0.79
N LYS A 38 -11.99 3.44 0.31
CA LYS A 38 -12.83 2.40 -0.33
C LYS A 38 -13.55 1.53 0.71
N VAL A 39 -13.20 1.68 1.99
CA VAL A 39 -13.85 1.04 3.13
C VAL A 39 -14.18 2.10 4.17
N HIS A 40 -15.43 2.13 4.63
CA HIS A 40 -15.89 3.07 5.65
C HIS A 40 -15.65 2.50 7.05
N VAL A 41 -14.60 2.98 7.72
CA VAL A 41 -14.18 2.44 9.03
C VAL A 41 -13.99 3.53 10.10
N ARG A 42 -14.65 4.68 9.92
CA ARG A 42 -14.59 5.78 10.88
C ARG A 42 -15.06 5.32 12.26
N ASP A 43 -14.36 5.78 13.29
CA ASP A 43 -14.65 5.50 14.70
C ASP A 43 -14.59 4.00 15.08
N GLN A 44 -13.86 3.20 14.30
CA GLN A 44 -13.63 1.78 14.55
C GLN A 44 -12.14 1.48 14.75
N GLN A 45 -11.83 0.45 15.53
CA GLN A 45 -10.49 -0.12 15.60
C GLN A 45 -10.28 -1.06 14.42
N VAL A 46 -9.27 -0.79 13.60
CA VAL A 46 -9.01 -1.50 12.36
C VAL A 46 -7.59 -2.03 12.37
N ALA A 47 -7.42 -3.27 11.91
CA ALA A 47 -6.13 -3.85 11.60
C ALA A 47 -6.06 -4.14 10.10
N VAL A 48 -4.90 -3.88 9.50
CA VAL A 48 -4.57 -4.29 8.14
C VAL A 48 -3.55 -5.42 8.22
N VAL A 49 -3.81 -6.53 7.53
CA VAL A 49 -2.84 -7.62 7.39
C VAL A 49 -1.93 -7.31 6.22
N VAL A 50 -0.64 -7.14 6.48
CA VAL A 50 0.40 -7.08 5.46
C VAL A 50 0.91 -8.50 5.22
N SER A 51 0.42 -9.16 4.17
CA SER A 51 0.61 -10.60 3.97
C SER A 51 1.97 -11.01 3.40
N GLY A 52 2.68 -10.10 2.72
CA GLY A 52 3.92 -10.42 2.03
C GLY A 52 4.76 -9.19 1.67
N GLY A 53 6.07 -9.40 1.61
CA GLY A 53 7.08 -8.37 1.32
C GLY A 53 8.11 -8.81 0.30
N ASN A 54 7.80 -9.84 -0.51
CA ASN A 54 8.70 -10.35 -1.53
C ASN A 54 8.64 -9.46 -2.79
N VAL A 55 9.10 -8.22 -2.64
CA VAL A 55 9.05 -7.19 -3.67
C VAL A 55 10.42 -6.97 -4.30
N ASP A 56 10.44 -6.75 -5.61
CA ASP A 56 11.64 -6.29 -6.31
C ASP A 56 11.93 -4.84 -5.89
N VAL A 57 13.09 -4.63 -5.26
CA VAL A 57 13.53 -3.31 -4.77
C VAL A 57 13.68 -2.31 -5.93
N GLU A 58 14.12 -2.75 -7.11
CA GLU A 58 14.27 -1.87 -8.27
C GLU A 58 12.91 -1.34 -8.73
N LEU A 59 11.89 -2.19 -8.75
CA LEU A 59 10.51 -1.77 -9.04
C LEU A 59 10.02 -0.76 -8.00
N LEU A 60 10.21 -1.07 -6.71
CA LEU A 60 9.74 -0.19 -5.63
C LEU A 60 10.39 1.20 -5.69
N LEU A 61 11.69 1.27 -5.98
CA LEU A 61 12.41 2.54 -6.13
C LEU A 61 11.93 3.33 -7.35
N ARG A 62 11.61 2.66 -8.46
CA ARG A 62 11.00 3.32 -9.64
C ARG A 62 9.63 3.90 -9.34
N LEU A 63 8.79 3.14 -8.62
CA LEU A 63 7.48 3.62 -8.16
C LEU A 63 7.64 4.85 -7.26
N ALA A 64 8.59 4.81 -6.30
CA ALA A 64 8.87 5.91 -5.39
C ALA A 64 9.38 7.17 -6.11
N ALA A 65 10.21 6.99 -7.14
CA ALA A 65 10.68 8.10 -7.97
C ALA A 65 9.56 8.75 -8.79
N SER A 66 8.55 7.97 -9.17
CA SER A 66 7.41 8.40 -10.00
C SER A 66 6.27 9.02 -9.18
N HIS A 67 6.24 8.78 -7.86
CA HIS A 67 5.22 9.25 -6.92
C HIS A 67 5.74 10.38 -6.00
N ARG A 68 6.54 11.30 -6.54
CA ARG A 68 6.99 12.51 -5.82
C ARG A 68 5.95 13.62 -5.84
#